data_AF-A0A2E0TIE3-F1
#
_entry.id   AF-A0A2E0TIE3-F1
#
_cell.length_a   1.000
_cell.length_b   1.000
_cell.length_c   1.000
_cell.angle_alpha   90.00
_cell.angle_beta   90.00
_cell.angle_gamma   90.00
#
_symmetry.space_group_name_H-M   'P 1'
#
loop_
_entity.id
_entity.type
_entity.pdbx_description
1 polymer ?
#
loop_
_entity_poly.entity_id
_entity_poly.type
_entity_poly.pdbx_seq_one_letter_code
_entity_poly.pdbx_strand_id
1 'polypeptide(L)'
;MLALPTLLGVVFAGCAPTTVYRRAALVPTPGGDTLSQPLERPAEISGTVHHTDVETDPLPQVGDPGLQAARTTFTGQVRFRLGDHVRLGGQLLYSHASLAQRTAVGTPPMDGKSLFGIGPQVGFAWRTGRFHLGGGLALTLTSVPWTTWERRDGAPDRPTDPDGTVEEHYREVDSDLDMQVLVSASVAGTWVVNEYFEAFVGLSVQNSLSNIGFDDQSREGSTLDASTVGVSPFVGATARIPGGAFVRGQYYLPLNHDQFYWGEVGWGGVAFTLGVEIGDPTLEPDEPEVIHVPPRRGMPLPK
;
A
#
# COMPACT_ATOMS: atom_id res chain seq x y z
N MET A 1 16.48 35.09 -44.13
CA MET A 1 15.35 34.14 -44.11
C MET A 1 15.91 32.76 -43.83
N LEU A 2 15.82 32.31 -42.57
CA LEU A 2 16.25 30.98 -42.13
C LEU A 2 14.98 30.23 -41.74
N ALA A 3 14.58 29.28 -42.58
CA ALA A 3 13.48 28.36 -42.30
C ALA A 3 14.07 27.15 -41.57
N LEU A 4 13.72 26.99 -40.30
CA LEU A 4 14.00 25.81 -39.49
C LEU A 4 12.93 24.75 -39.85
N PRO A 5 13.25 23.57 -40.39
CA PRO A 5 12.25 22.54 -40.60
C PRO A 5 11.96 21.87 -39.25
N THR A 6 10.84 22.26 -38.66
CA THR A 6 10.15 21.58 -37.56
C THR A 6 9.62 20.24 -38.07
N LEU A 7 10.50 19.25 -38.25
CA LEU A 7 10.11 17.99 -38.86
C LEU A 7 10.94 16.84 -38.32
N LEU A 8 10.81 16.56 -37.02
CA LEU A 8 11.10 15.23 -36.45
C LEU A 8 10.54 15.10 -35.03
N GLY A 9 9.33 15.60 -34.79
CA GLY A 9 8.51 15.14 -33.67
C GLY A 9 7.78 13.88 -34.09
N VAL A 10 8.52 12.80 -34.36
CA VAL A 10 7.90 11.49 -34.57
C VAL A 10 7.16 11.17 -33.29
N VAL A 11 5.85 11.11 -33.47
CA VAL A 11 4.84 10.63 -32.55
C VAL A 11 5.27 9.25 -32.07
N PHE A 12 6.09 9.19 -31.01
CA PHE A 12 6.17 8.01 -30.14
C PHE A 12 4.89 7.98 -29.31
N ALA A 13 3.76 7.89 -30.01
CA ALA A 13 2.51 7.47 -29.42
C ALA A 13 2.72 6.02 -29.03
N GLY A 14 2.85 5.75 -27.73
CA GLY A 14 2.91 4.42 -27.18
C GLY A 14 1.90 3.44 -27.80
N CYS A 15 2.37 2.33 -28.35
CA CYS A 15 1.57 1.26 -28.95
C CYS A 15 1.43 0.12 -27.93
N ALA A 16 0.20 -0.20 -27.53
CA ALA A 16 -0.06 -1.40 -26.76
C ALA A 16 0.04 -2.66 -27.65
N PRO A 17 0.32 -3.85 -27.09
CA PRO A 17 0.31 -5.09 -27.83
C PRO A 17 -1.05 -5.36 -28.51
N THR A 18 -0.98 -5.95 -29.70
CA THR A 18 -2.17 -6.36 -30.49
C THR A 18 -2.76 -7.69 -30.00
N THR A 19 -2.70 -7.98 -28.70
CA THR A 19 -3.12 -9.27 -28.15
C THR A 19 -4.64 -9.41 -28.08
N VAL A 20 -5.12 -10.65 -28.18
CA VAL A 20 -6.56 -10.97 -28.12
C VAL A 20 -7.12 -10.76 -26.72
N TYR A 21 -6.41 -11.21 -25.67
CA TYR A 21 -6.85 -11.12 -24.29
C TYR A 21 -6.08 -10.03 -23.53
N ARG A 22 -6.82 -9.27 -22.72
CA ARG A 22 -6.28 -8.25 -21.83
C ARG A 22 -6.83 -8.43 -20.42
N ARG A 23 -5.96 -8.51 -19.44
CA ARG A 23 -6.31 -8.72 -18.03
C ARG A 23 -6.03 -7.45 -17.25
N ALA A 24 -7.01 -7.06 -16.45
CA ALA A 24 -6.93 -5.92 -15.56
C ALA A 24 -7.14 -6.39 -14.12
N ALA A 25 -6.40 -5.81 -13.18
CA ALA A 25 -6.64 -5.98 -11.76
C ALA A 25 -6.46 -4.65 -11.02
N LEU A 26 -7.31 -4.39 -10.02
CA LEU A 26 -7.14 -3.23 -9.14
C LEU A 26 -6.23 -3.64 -7.99
N VAL A 27 -5.00 -3.16 -8.00
CA VAL A 27 -3.98 -3.51 -7.00
C VAL A 27 -3.69 -2.34 -6.07
N PRO A 28 -3.35 -2.60 -4.80
CA PRO A 28 -2.93 -1.53 -3.91
C PRO A 28 -1.50 -1.11 -4.27
N THR A 29 -1.22 0.19 -4.21
CA THR A 29 0.15 0.66 -4.34
C THR A 29 0.94 0.29 -3.08
N PRO A 30 2.22 -0.14 -3.19
CA PRO A 30 3.09 -0.32 -2.03
C PRO A 30 3.11 0.94 -1.17
N GLY A 31 2.83 0.74 0.13
CA GLY A 31 2.82 1.80 1.13
C GLY A 31 3.78 1.51 2.26
N GLY A 32 4.17 2.56 2.98
CA GLY A 32 4.85 2.43 4.25
C GLY A 32 3.85 2.55 5.38
N ASP A 33 3.88 1.57 6.27
CA ASP A 33 3.21 1.72 7.53
C ASP A 33 4.15 2.40 8.55
N THR A 34 3.56 3.25 9.38
CA THR A 34 4.22 4.00 10.46
C THR A 34 4.22 3.21 11.77
N LEU A 35 4.22 1.87 11.66
CA LEU A 35 4.44 0.95 12.78
C LEU A 35 5.78 1.16 13.47
N SER A 36 6.68 1.96 12.91
CA SER A 36 7.94 2.33 13.55
C SER A 36 7.81 3.41 14.62
N GLN A 37 6.72 4.21 14.66
CA GLN A 37 6.59 5.33 15.61
C GLN A 37 5.96 4.91 16.95
N PRO A 38 6.60 5.17 18.10
CA PRO A 38 6.03 4.85 19.40
C PRO A 38 4.70 5.58 19.62
N LEU A 39 3.85 4.98 20.45
CA LEU A 39 2.65 5.65 20.94
C LEU A 39 3.01 6.40 22.22
N GLU A 40 2.63 7.67 22.34
CA GLU A 40 2.81 8.44 23.57
C GLU A 40 1.69 8.14 24.58
N ARG A 41 0.59 7.51 24.13
CA ARG A 41 -0.51 7.02 24.98
C ARG A 41 -0.81 5.53 24.77
N PRO A 42 -1.62 4.90 25.65
CA PRO A 42 -1.93 3.47 25.56
C PRO A 42 -2.57 3.02 24.25
N ALA A 43 -3.33 3.87 23.56
CA ALA A 43 -4.00 3.52 22.32
C ALA A 43 -3.95 4.64 21.27
N GLU A 44 -4.10 4.27 20.01
CA GLU A 44 -4.20 5.19 18.88
C GLU A 44 -5.31 4.73 17.94
N ILE A 45 -6.08 5.70 17.42
CA ILE A 45 -6.97 5.52 16.26
C ILE A 45 -6.56 6.54 15.23
N SER A 46 -6.34 6.12 13.98
CA SER A 46 -6.00 7.05 12.91
C SER A 46 -6.51 6.62 11.55
N GLY A 47 -6.68 7.60 10.66
CA GLY A 47 -6.98 7.41 9.25
C GLY A 47 -5.92 8.08 8.39
N THR A 48 -5.50 7.40 7.32
CA THR A 48 -4.48 7.87 6.39
C THR A 48 -5.04 7.88 4.97
N VAL A 49 -4.76 8.95 4.24
CA VAL A 49 -4.96 9.02 2.79
C VAL A 49 -3.58 8.95 2.14
N HIS A 50 -3.35 7.92 1.36
CA HIS A 50 -2.16 7.77 0.52
C HIS A 50 -2.51 8.20 -0.89
N HIS A 51 -1.66 9.04 -1.48
CA HIS A 51 -1.72 9.41 -2.88
C HIS A 51 -0.38 9.11 -3.54
N THR A 52 -0.37 8.24 -4.55
CA THR A 52 0.85 7.75 -5.22
C THR A 52 0.77 8.05 -6.70
N ASP A 53 1.84 8.52 -7.30
CA ASP A 53 1.94 8.59 -8.76
C ASP A 53 2.43 7.26 -9.31
N VAL A 54 1.95 6.92 -10.50
CA VAL A 54 2.16 5.62 -11.15
C VAL A 54 2.71 5.88 -12.53
N GLU A 55 3.96 5.48 -12.77
CA GLU A 55 4.49 5.57 -14.13
C GLU A 55 3.76 4.57 -15.03
N THR A 56 3.12 5.09 -16.08
CA THR A 56 2.43 4.26 -17.08
C THR A 56 3.42 3.88 -18.17
N ASP A 57 3.65 2.59 -18.37
CA ASP A 57 4.45 2.10 -19.49
C ASP A 57 3.78 2.46 -20.83
N PRO A 58 4.41 3.32 -21.66
CA PRO A 58 3.86 3.70 -22.94
C PRO A 58 3.97 2.59 -24.00
N LEU A 59 4.89 1.62 -23.85
CA LEU A 59 5.20 0.62 -24.85
C LEU A 59 5.19 -0.80 -24.25
N PRO A 60 4.06 -1.24 -23.67
CA PRO A 60 3.99 -2.56 -23.07
C PRO A 60 4.19 -3.65 -24.13
N GLN A 61 4.71 -4.78 -23.69
CA GLN A 61 4.97 -5.99 -24.45
C GLN A 61 3.99 -7.08 -24.05
N VAL A 62 3.96 -8.16 -24.84
CA VAL A 62 3.18 -9.35 -24.49
C VAL A 62 3.73 -9.93 -23.18
N GLY A 63 2.84 -10.21 -22.23
CA GLY A 63 3.19 -10.65 -20.89
C GLY A 63 3.32 -9.53 -19.85
N ASP A 64 3.43 -8.27 -20.27
CA ASP A 64 3.56 -7.17 -19.31
C ASP A 64 2.27 -6.99 -18.48
N PRO A 65 2.38 -6.54 -17.22
CA PRO A 65 1.22 -6.41 -16.35
C PRO A 65 0.22 -5.35 -16.79
N GLY A 66 -1.05 -5.71 -16.78
CA GLY A 66 -2.18 -4.83 -17.03
C GLY A 66 -2.83 -4.51 -15.69
N LEU A 67 -2.31 -3.52 -14.96
CA LEU A 67 -2.80 -3.22 -13.62
C LEU A 67 -3.43 -1.83 -13.57
N GLN A 68 -4.40 -1.69 -12.68
CA GLN A 68 -4.86 -0.41 -12.17
C GLN A 68 -4.34 -0.27 -10.74
N ALA A 69 -3.26 0.47 -10.58
CA ALA A 69 -2.70 0.72 -9.28
C ALA A 69 -3.47 1.82 -8.57
N ALA A 70 -3.83 1.58 -7.31
CA ALA A 70 -4.60 2.49 -6.48
C ALA A 70 -3.86 3.81 -6.19
N ARG A 71 -4.00 4.78 -7.11
CA ARG A 71 -3.45 6.14 -6.99
C ARG A 71 -3.86 6.80 -5.69
N THR A 72 -5.08 6.56 -5.21
CA THR A 72 -5.51 7.01 -3.89
C THR A 72 -6.06 5.86 -3.07
N THR A 73 -5.52 5.69 -1.87
CA THR A 73 -5.87 4.62 -0.95
C THR A 73 -6.16 5.19 0.43
N PHE A 74 -7.19 4.68 1.07
CA PHE A 74 -7.59 5.04 2.42
C PHE A 74 -7.24 3.89 3.37
N THR A 75 -6.52 4.21 4.44
CA THR A 75 -6.18 3.25 5.49
C THR A 75 -6.75 3.73 6.81
N GLY A 76 -7.43 2.86 7.55
CA GLY A 76 -7.84 3.12 8.94
C GLY A 76 -7.10 2.16 9.85
N GLN A 77 -6.61 2.61 11.00
CA GLN A 77 -5.90 1.75 11.93
C GLN A 77 -6.27 2.01 13.39
N VAL A 78 -6.16 0.95 14.19
CA VAL A 78 -6.24 1.01 15.66
C VAL A 78 -5.02 0.31 16.21
N ARG A 79 -4.33 0.95 17.16
CA ARG A 79 -3.09 0.43 17.77
C ARG A 79 -3.17 0.54 19.28
N PHE A 80 -2.55 -0.41 19.96
CA PHE A 80 -2.45 -0.49 21.41
C PHE A 80 -1.00 -0.71 21.79
N ARG A 81 -0.55 0.01 22.81
CA ARG A 81 0.76 -0.14 23.41
C ARG A 81 0.75 -1.28 24.43
N LEU A 82 1.66 -2.23 24.27
CA LEU A 82 1.88 -3.36 25.16
C LEU A 82 3.27 -3.23 25.79
N GLY A 83 3.34 -2.58 26.96
CA GLY A 83 4.61 -2.14 27.55
C GLY A 83 5.26 -1.01 26.75
N ASP A 84 6.56 -0.78 26.95
CA ASP A 84 7.22 0.39 26.34
C ASP A 84 7.65 0.19 24.89
N HIS A 85 7.77 -1.07 24.47
CA HIS A 85 8.44 -1.40 23.22
C HIS A 85 7.51 -1.99 22.17
N VAL A 86 6.45 -2.69 22.59
CA VAL A 86 5.60 -3.47 21.68
C VAL A 86 4.28 -2.75 21.45
N ARG A 87 3.81 -2.77 20.22
CA ARG A 87 2.50 -2.26 19.80
C ARG A 87 1.80 -3.31 18.98
N LEU A 88 0.51 -3.50 19.24
CA LEU A 88 -0.35 -4.42 18.51
C LEU A 88 -1.56 -3.67 17.98
N GLY A 89 -2.05 -4.05 16.81
CA GLY A 89 -3.19 -3.36 16.23
C GLY A 89 -3.78 -4.10 15.06
N GLY A 90 -4.68 -3.40 14.38
CA GLY A 90 -5.18 -3.81 13.08
C GLY A 90 -5.42 -2.62 12.18
N GLN A 91 -5.44 -2.90 10.88
CA GLN A 91 -5.71 -1.94 9.82
C GLN A 91 -6.82 -2.41 8.88
N LEU A 92 -7.43 -1.42 8.25
CA LEU A 92 -8.39 -1.52 7.16
C LEU A 92 -7.84 -0.74 5.98
N LEU A 93 -7.97 -1.30 4.78
CA LEU A 93 -7.50 -0.75 3.53
C LEU A 93 -8.70 -0.60 2.57
N TYR A 94 -8.79 0.50 1.85
CA TYR A 94 -9.83 0.72 0.85
C TYR A 94 -9.32 1.56 -0.33
N SER A 95 -9.68 1.16 -1.55
CA SER A 95 -9.58 1.98 -2.75
C SER A 95 -10.67 1.62 -3.76
N HIS A 96 -10.92 2.50 -4.73
CA HIS A 96 -11.90 2.32 -5.79
C HIS A 96 -11.23 2.53 -7.15
N ALA A 97 -11.67 1.85 -8.19
CA ALA A 97 -11.06 1.94 -9.53
C ALA A 97 -11.02 3.36 -10.12
N SER A 98 -12.01 4.21 -9.81
CA SER A 98 -11.99 5.63 -10.21
C SER A 98 -10.87 6.45 -9.54
N LEU A 99 -10.23 5.89 -8.51
CA LEU A 99 -9.09 6.45 -7.80
C LEU A 99 -7.79 5.73 -8.18
N ALA A 100 -7.80 4.91 -9.23
CA ALA A 100 -6.65 4.16 -9.71
C ALA A 100 -6.05 4.80 -10.97
N GLN A 101 -4.82 4.40 -11.28
CA GLN A 101 -4.10 4.78 -12.49
C GLN A 101 -3.59 3.52 -13.17
N ARG A 102 -3.60 3.52 -14.50
CA ARG A 102 -3.15 2.37 -15.30
C ARG A 102 -1.63 2.29 -15.29
N THR A 103 -1.08 1.10 -15.07
CA THR A 103 0.37 0.86 -15.11
C THR A 103 0.93 0.73 -16.52
N ALA A 104 0.06 0.47 -17.51
CA ALA A 104 0.46 0.28 -18.90
C ALA A 104 -0.59 0.84 -19.85
N VAL A 105 -0.14 1.36 -21.00
CA VAL A 105 -1.05 1.75 -22.08
C VAL A 105 -1.77 0.52 -22.61
N GLY A 106 -3.08 0.61 -22.75
CA GLY A 106 -3.89 -0.53 -23.21
C GLY A 106 -4.52 -1.35 -22.09
N THR A 107 -4.15 -1.13 -20.82
CA THR A 107 -4.84 -1.74 -19.68
C THR A 107 -6.34 -1.39 -19.71
N PRO A 108 -7.24 -2.40 -19.69
CA PRO A 108 -8.67 -2.18 -19.66
C PRO A 108 -9.17 -1.43 -18.40
N PRO A 109 -10.34 -0.77 -18.46
CA PRO A 109 -11.01 -0.18 -17.30
C PRO A 109 -11.49 -1.27 -16.31
N MET A 110 -11.80 -0.84 -15.09
CA MET A 110 -12.22 -1.68 -13.95
C MET A 110 -13.40 -0.99 -13.25
N ASP A 111 -14.31 -0.42 -14.03
CA ASP A 111 -15.31 0.52 -13.54
C ASP A 111 -16.20 -0.11 -12.46
N GLY A 112 -16.46 0.65 -11.40
CA GLY A 112 -17.28 0.22 -10.25
C GLY A 112 -16.64 -0.85 -9.35
N LYS A 113 -15.38 -1.24 -9.58
CA LYS A 113 -14.68 -2.22 -8.74
C LYS A 113 -13.97 -1.52 -7.58
N SER A 114 -13.98 -2.16 -6.41
CA SER A 114 -13.32 -1.70 -5.19
C SER A 114 -12.34 -2.74 -4.67
N LEU A 115 -11.26 -2.26 -4.06
CA LEU A 115 -10.32 -3.05 -3.30
C LEU A 115 -10.55 -2.78 -1.81
N PHE A 116 -10.57 -3.86 -1.03
CA PHE A 116 -10.70 -3.83 0.43
C PHE A 116 -9.60 -4.68 1.05
N GLY A 117 -9.08 -4.30 2.21
CA GLY A 117 -8.22 -5.17 3.00
C GLY A 117 -8.42 -5.01 4.49
N ILE A 118 -8.11 -6.05 5.25
CA ILE A 118 -8.09 -6.04 6.71
C ILE A 118 -6.93 -6.89 7.21
N GLY A 119 -6.29 -6.45 8.29
CA GLY A 119 -5.10 -7.14 8.75
C GLY A 119 -4.64 -6.77 10.15
N PRO A 120 -4.01 -7.70 10.89
CA PRO A 120 -3.26 -7.35 12.09
C PRO A 120 -1.95 -6.62 11.75
N GLN A 121 -1.44 -5.88 12.72
CA GLN A 121 -0.12 -5.27 12.69
C GLN A 121 0.59 -5.35 14.04
N VAL A 122 1.91 -5.47 14.01
CA VAL A 122 2.79 -5.45 15.17
C VAL A 122 3.91 -4.45 14.94
N GLY A 123 4.20 -3.63 15.95
CA GLY A 123 5.27 -2.64 15.92
C GLY A 123 6.19 -2.78 17.13
N PHE A 124 7.47 -2.48 16.91
CA PHE A 124 8.52 -2.41 17.93
C PHE A 124 9.15 -1.04 17.89
N ALA A 125 9.33 -0.38 19.03
CA ALA A 125 10.02 0.91 19.11
C ALA A 125 10.90 0.96 20.36
N TRP A 126 12.09 1.50 20.22
CA TRP A 126 13.05 1.73 21.29
C TRP A 126 13.41 3.21 21.35
N ARG A 127 13.35 3.79 22.54
CA ARG A 127 13.61 5.22 22.78
C ARG A 127 14.96 5.39 23.48
N THR A 128 15.82 6.19 22.87
CA THR A 128 17.13 6.61 23.42
C THR A 128 17.22 8.14 23.40
N GLY A 129 16.78 8.77 24.48
CA GLY A 129 16.71 10.23 24.58
C GLY A 129 15.69 10.83 23.61
N ARG A 130 16.17 11.64 22.66
CA ARG A 130 15.35 12.26 21.60
C ARG A 130 15.25 11.42 20.32
N PHE A 131 15.99 10.32 20.24
CA PHE A 131 15.96 9.44 19.08
C PHE A 131 15.19 8.17 19.38
N HIS A 132 14.33 7.76 18.46
CA HIS A 132 13.64 6.48 18.50
C HIS A 132 14.01 5.66 17.28
N LEU A 133 14.23 4.38 17.47
CA LEU A 133 14.31 3.41 16.38
C LEU A 133 13.12 2.49 16.51
N GLY A 134 12.42 2.25 15.40
CA GLY A 134 11.35 1.28 15.41
C GLY A 134 11.16 0.60 14.08
N GLY A 135 10.38 -0.47 14.11
CA GLY A 135 9.93 -1.16 12.92
C GLY A 135 8.62 -1.88 13.19
N GLY A 136 8.06 -2.48 12.15
CA GLY A 136 6.86 -3.27 12.30
C GLY A 136 6.58 -4.15 11.10
N LEU A 137 5.55 -4.97 11.28
CA LEU A 137 5.04 -5.93 10.31
C LEU A 137 3.52 -5.79 10.28
N ALA A 138 2.95 -5.74 9.08
CA ALA A 138 1.52 -5.85 8.87
C ALA A 138 1.20 -6.99 7.90
N LEU A 139 0.09 -7.68 8.17
CA LEU A 139 -0.42 -8.76 7.32
C LEU A 139 -1.85 -8.40 6.91
N THR A 140 -2.08 -8.00 5.67
CA THR A 140 -3.39 -7.54 5.20
C THR A 140 -3.99 -8.52 4.22
N LEU A 141 -5.05 -9.21 4.65
CA LEU A 141 -5.87 -9.99 3.74
C LEU A 141 -6.67 -9.02 2.86
N THR A 142 -6.39 -9.03 1.57
CA THR A 142 -6.85 -8.04 0.59
C THR A 142 -7.66 -8.72 -0.50
N SER A 143 -8.77 -8.07 -0.83
CA SER A 143 -9.76 -8.42 -1.83
C SER A 143 -9.43 -7.66 -3.11
N VAL A 144 -8.92 -8.36 -4.12
CA VAL A 144 -8.34 -7.81 -5.35
C VAL A 144 -9.26 -8.16 -6.53
N PRO A 145 -10.11 -7.23 -7.00
CA PRO A 145 -10.96 -7.51 -8.15
C PRO A 145 -10.11 -7.56 -9.42
N TRP A 146 -10.46 -8.49 -10.31
CA TRP A 146 -9.83 -8.63 -11.63
C TRP A 146 -10.88 -8.88 -12.71
N THR A 147 -10.53 -8.53 -13.95
CA THR A 147 -11.38 -8.71 -15.13
C THR A 147 -10.52 -9.12 -16.33
N THR A 148 -11.00 -10.10 -17.09
CA THR A 148 -10.45 -10.47 -18.40
C THR A 148 -11.33 -9.91 -19.51
N TRP A 149 -10.69 -9.25 -20.47
CA TRP A 149 -11.30 -8.65 -21.64
C TRP A 149 -10.80 -9.34 -22.90
N GLU A 150 -11.70 -9.60 -23.83
CA GLU A 150 -11.39 -10.06 -25.19
C GLU A 150 -11.55 -8.88 -26.14
N ARG A 151 -10.50 -8.63 -26.92
CA ARG A 151 -10.48 -7.61 -27.96
C ARG A 151 -11.31 -8.08 -29.16
N ARG A 152 -12.25 -7.26 -29.62
CA ARG A 152 -13.01 -7.52 -30.86
C ARG A 152 -12.17 -7.25 -32.10
N ASP A 153 -12.50 -7.91 -33.20
CA ASP A 153 -11.87 -7.65 -34.49
C ASP A 153 -11.98 -6.17 -34.87
N GLY A 154 -10.86 -5.57 -35.26
CA GLY A 154 -10.79 -4.15 -35.65
C GLY A 154 -10.79 -3.16 -34.48
N ALA A 155 -10.74 -3.62 -33.23
CA ALA A 155 -10.55 -2.75 -32.08
C ALA A 155 -9.21 -1.99 -32.18
N PRO A 156 -9.19 -0.67 -31.87
CA PRO A 156 -7.95 0.08 -31.79
C PRO A 156 -7.05 -0.51 -30.69
N ASP A 157 -5.73 -0.45 -30.92
CA ASP A 157 -4.73 -0.91 -29.95
C ASP A 157 -4.86 -0.16 -28.62
N ARG A 158 -5.37 1.07 -28.68
CA ARG A 158 -5.70 1.89 -27.53
C ARG A 158 -7.20 1.82 -27.22
N PRO A 159 -7.59 1.49 -25.98
CA PRO A 159 -8.88 1.92 -25.44
C PRO A 159 -8.77 3.43 -25.16
N THR A 160 -8.70 4.23 -26.22
CA THR A 160 -8.81 5.69 -26.17
C THR A 160 -10.28 6.02 -26.20
N ASP A 161 -10.90 6.06 -25.03
CA ASP A 161 -11.90 7.11 -24.81
C ASP A 161 -11.98 7.47 -23.33
N PRO A 162 -11.79 8.75 -22.99
CA PRO A 162 -12.23 9.30 -21.70
C PRO A 162 -13.76 9.23 -21.54
N ASP A 163 -14.49 9.03 -22.65
CA ASP A 163 -15.94 9.13 -22.75
C ASP A 163 -16.68 7.77 -22.64
N GLY A 164 -15.97 6.68 -22.32
CA GLY A 164 -16.61 5.43 -21.90
C GLY A 164 -16.99 4.42 -23.01
N THR A 165 -16.44 4.53 -24.23
CA THR A 165 -16.76 3.59 -25.34
C THR A 165 -15.92 2.30 -25.35
N VAL A 166 -15.25 1.94 -24.24
CA VAL A 166 -14.42 0.72 -24.18
C VAL A 166 -15.23 -0.54 -24.51
N GLU A 167 -16.53 -0.55 -24.21
CA GLU A 167 -17.47 -1.64 -24.51
C GLU A 167 -17.70 -1.89 -26.01
N GLU A 168 -17.41 -0.92 -26.89
CA GLU A 168 -17.57 -1.11 -28.34
C GLU A 168 -16.47 -2.02 -28.91
N HIS A 169 -15.30 -2.02 -28.29
CA HIS A 169 -14.09 -2.66 -28.79
C HIS A 169 -13.61 -3.85 -27.96
N TYR A 170 -14.07 -3.97 -26.71
CA TYR A 170 -13.72 -5.05 -25.82
C TYR A 170 -14.98 -5.71 -25.27
N ARG A 171 -14.92 -7.03 -25.10
CA ARG A 171 -15.96 -7.84 -24.46
C ARG A 171 -15.40 -8.33 -23.12
N GLU A 172 -16.10 -8.06 -22.03
CA GLU A 172 -15.80 -8.74 -20.77
C GLU A 172 -16.03 -10.25 -20.94
N VAL A 173 -15.00 -11.03 -20.67
CA VAL A 173 -15.03 -12.50 -20.76
C VAL A 173 -15.33 -13.09 -19.40
N ASP A 174 -14.65 -12.57 -18.37
CA ASP A 174 -14.68 -13.10 -17.02
C ASP A 174 -14.32 -11.99 -16.03
N SER A 175 -14.94 -12.00 -14.86
CA SER A 175 -14.57 -11.13 -13.75
C SER A 175 -14.88 -11.77 -12.40
N ASP A 176 -13.94 -11.64 -11.48
CA ASP A 176 -14.06 -12.17 -10.13
C ASP A 176 -13.18 -11.37 -9.17
N LEU A 177 -12.93 -11.93 -7.99
CA LEU A 177 -12.10 -11.35 -6.97
C LEU A 177 -11.18 -12.40 -6.33
N ASP A 178 -9.90 -12.04 -6.21
CA ASP A 178 -8.92 -12.83 -5.51
C ASP A 178 -8.71 -12.35 -4.07
N MET A 179 -8.47 -13.29 -3.17
CA MET A 179 -8.04 -13.01 -1.81
C MET A 179 -6.51 -13.19 -1.72
N GLN A 180 -5.79 -12.09 -1.50
CA GLN A 180 -4.33 -12.07 -1.44
C GLN A 180 -3.86 -11.57 -0.07
N VAL A 181 -2.76 -12.14 0.46
CA VAL A 181 -2.14 -11.63 1.69
C VAL A 181 -1.04 -10.66 1.30
N LEU A 182 -1.19 -9.40 1.69
CA LEU A 182 -0.14 -8.41 1.62
C LEU A 182 0.68 -8.44 2.91
N VAL A 183 1.98 -8.61 2.77
CA VAL A 183 2.95 -8.57 3.85
C VAL A 183 3.73 -7.28 3.68
N SER A 184 3.61 -6.37 4.65
CA SER A 184 4.44 -5.16 4.71
C SER A 184 5.33 -5.20 5.94
N ALA A 185 6.57 -4.76 5.79
CA ALA A 185 7.48 -4.54 6.90
C ALA A 185 8.15 -3.18 6.76
N SER A 186 8.31 -2.46 7.85
CA SER A 186 8.98 -1.15 7.84
C SER A 186 9.95 -0.99 8.98
N VAL A 187 10.96 -0.16 8.76
CA VAL A 187 11.89 0.32 9.79
C VAL A 187 12.06 1.82 9.65
N ALA A 188 12.13 2.56 10.75
CA ALA A 188 12.39 3.99 10.71
C ALA A 188 13.14 4.48 11.96
N GLY A 189 13.97 5.50 11.74
CA GLY A 189 14.48 6.36 12.80
C GLY A 189 13.59 7.59 12.94
N THR A 190 13.20 7.92 14.16
CA THR A 190 12.40 9.10 14.51
C THR A 190 13.21 10.01 15.43
N TRP A 191 13.16 11.31 15.19
CA TRP A 191 13.82 12.34 15.96
C TRP A 191 12.79 13.28 16.57
N VAL A 192 12.71 13.31 17.90
CA VAL A 192 11.87 14.23 18.67
C VAL A 192 12.51 15.61 18.63
N VAL A 193 11.93 16.51 17.84
CA VAL A 193 12.39 17.89 17.71
C VAL A 193 12.03 18.66 18.98
N ASN A 194 10.78 18.53 19.41
CA ASN A 194 10.24 19.05 20.67
C ASN A 194 8.96 18.25 21.05
N GLU A 195 8.22 18.72 22.05
CA GLU A 195 7.00 18.05 22.54
C GLU A 195 5.84 17.99 21.52
N TYR A 196 5.89 18.81 20.46
CA TYR A 196 4.86 18.86 19.43
C TYR A 196 5.29 18.27 18.09
N PHE A 197 6.59 18.13 17.84
CA PHE A 197 7.09 17.79 16.51
C PHE A 197 8.13 16.66 16.55
N GLU A 198 7.91 15.71 15.65
CA GLU A 198 8.82 14.61 15.36
C GLU A 198 9.11 14.58 13.86
N ALA A 199 10.35 14.30 13.48
CA ALA A 199 10.73 14.03 12.10
C ALA A 199 11.20 12.58 11.98
N PHE A 200 10.98 11.94 10.85
CA PHE A 200 11.36 10.54 10.67
C PHE A 200 11.82 10.23 9.25
N VAL A 201 12.66 9.20 9.16
CA VAL A 201 13.14 8.62 7.91
C VAL A 201 13.15 7.10 8.05
N GLY A 202 12.76 6.40 7.00
CA GLY A 202 12.67 4.96 7.05
C GLY A 202 12.62 4.29 5.69
N LEU A 203 12.40 2.98 5.75
CA LEU A 203 12.27 2.09 4.61
C LEU A 203 11.07 1.18 4.86
N SER A 204 10.21 1.03 3.86
CA SER A 204 9.15 0.02 3.83
C SER A 204 9.46 -1.01 2.74
N VAL A 205 9.10 -2.26 2.99
CA VAL A 205 9.04 -3.31 1.99
C VAL A 205 7.64 -3.91 2.02
N GLN A 206 7.07 -4.19 0.86
CA GLN A 206 5.75 -4.81 0.73
C GLN A 206 5.75 -5.73 -0.48
N ASN A 207 5.16 -6.92 -0.38
CA ASN A 207 4.91 -7.67 -1.60
C ASN A 207 3.92 -6.90 -2.51
N SER A 208 4.17 -6.97 -3.82
CA SER A 208 3.38 -6.35 -4.86
C SER A 208 2.64 -7.42 -5.65
N LEU A 209 1.49 -7.03 -6.22
CA LEU A 209 0.69 -7.88 -7.06
C LEU A 209 0.98 -7.56 -8.53
N SER A 210 1.16 -8.59 -9.34
CA SER A 210 1.30 -8.49 -10.79
C SER A 210 0.37 -9.48 -11.48
N ASN A 211 0.15 -9.33 -12.78
CA ASN A 211 -0.61 -10.28 -13.59
C ASN A 211 0.02 -10.43 -14.98
N ILE A 212 -0.48 -11.39 -15.75
CA ILE A 212 -0.18 -11.50 -17.18
C ILE A 212 -1.18 -10.60 -17.92
N GLY A 213 -0.83 -9.32 -18.10
CA GLY A 213 -1.73 -8.29 -18.61
C GLY A 213 -2.16 -8.52 -20.06
N PHE A 214 -1.20 -8.74 -20.96
CA PHE A 214 -1.44 -8.87 -22.40
C PHE A 214 -1.08 -10.28 -22.89
N ASP A 215 -2.04 -11.05 -23.42
CA ASP A 215 -1.81 -12.43 -23.89
C ASP A 215 -2.72 -12.76 -25.09
N ASP A 216 -2.27 -13.64 -25.98
CA ASP A 216 -3.08 -14.17 -27.09
C ASP A 216 -3.87 -15.42 -26.69
N GLN A 217 -3.55 -16.00 -25.53
CA GLN A 217 -4.20 -17.20 -25.03
C GLN A 217 -5.29 -16.89 -24.01
N SER A 218 -6.44 -17.55 -24.19
CA SER A 218 -7.46 -17.62 -23.15
C SER A 218 -6.89 -18.42 -21.97
N ARG A 219 -7.14 -17.92 -20.76
CA ARG A 219 -6.82 -18.62 -19.52
C ARG A 219 -7.98 -18.39 -18.57
N GLU A 220 -8.44 -19.45 -17.95
CA GLU A 220 -9.50 -19.40 -16.95
C GLU A 220 -8.95 -18.88 -15.62
N GLY A 221 -9.73 -18.03 -14.94
CA GLY A 221 -9.42 -17.52 -13.62
C GLY A 221 -8.34 -16.44 -13.57
N SER A 222 -7.88 -16.17 -12.35
CA SER A 222 -6.90 -15.12 -12.08
C SER A 222 -5.49 -15.51 -12.50
N THR A 223 -4.78 -14.53 -13.06
CA THR A 223 -3.33 -14.61 -13.30
C THR A 223 -2.53 -13.77 -12.30
N LEU A 224 -3.14 -13.37 -11.19
CA LEU A 224 -2.49 -12.57 -10.15
C LEU A 224 -1.39 -13.37 -9.45
N ASP A 225 -0.23 -12.74 -9.31
CA ASP A 225 0.92 -13.24 -8.57
C ASP A 225 1.39 -12.20 -7.56
N ALA A 226 1.79 -12.66 -6.37
CA ALA A 226 2.21 -11.84 -5.23
C ALA A 226 3.70 -11.99 -4.92
N SER A 227 4.50 -12.42 -5.90
CA SER A 227 5.91 -12.78 -5.75
C SER A 227 6.88 -11.58 -5.81
N THR A 228 6.41 -10.42 -6.29
CA THR A 228 7.21 -9.19 -6.43
C THR A 228 7.29 -8.44 -5.10
N VAL A 229 8.33 -7.63 -4.85
CA VAL A 229 8.55 -6.96 -3.55
C VAL A 229 8.93 -5.50 -3.74
N GLY A 230 7.94 -4.63 -3.58
CA GLY A 230 8.13 -3.18 -3.58
C GLY A 230 8.95 -2.70 -2.40
N VAL A 231 9.92 -1.83 -2.66
CA VAL A 231 10.71 -1.11 -1.65
C VAL A 231 10.37 0.38 -1.73
N SER A 232 10.10 1.00 -0.58
CA SER A 232 9.69 2.41 -0.53
C SER A 232 10.41 3.14 0.61
N PRO A 233 11.52 3.85 0.32
CA PRO A 233 12.12 4.76 1.28
C PRO A 233 11.18 5.93 1.52
N PHE A 234 11.13 6.40 2.77
CA PHE A 234 10.23 7.48 3.13
C PHE A 234 10.85 8.45 4.13
N VAL A 235 10.34 9.67 4.10
CA VAL A 235 10.61 10.73 5.07
C VAL A 235 9.31 11.36 5.50
N GLY A 236 9.26 11.94 6.70
CA GLY A 236 8.05 12.61 7.14
C GLY A 236 8.20 13.34 8.46
N ALA A 237 7.07 13.88 8.91
CA ALA A 237 6.97 14.54 10.20
C ALA A 237 5.59 14.31 10.83
N THR A 238 5.57 14.26 12.16
CA THR A 238 4.35 14.21 12.97
C THR A 238 4.26 15.52 13.76
N ALA A 239 3.10 16.17 13.70
CA ALA A 239 2.73 17.30 14.54
C ALA A 239 1.65 16.83 15.54
N ARG A 240 1.90 17.04 16.83
CA ARG A 240 1.01 16.64 17.93
C ARG A 240 0.34 17.88 18.52
N ILE A 241 -0.91 17.69 18.94
CA ILE A 241 -1.76 18.71 19.54
C ILE A 241 -2.00 18.31 21.00
N PRO A 242 -1.95 19.26 21.97
CA PRO A 242 -2.39 19.00 23.33
C PRO A 242 -3.75 18.31 23.35
N GLY A 243 -3.86 17.21 24.09
CA GLY A 243 -5.06 16.37 24.11
C GLY A 243 -4.94 15.06 23.32
N GLY A 244 -3.83 14.84 22.60
CA GLY A 244 -3.49 13.56 21.97
C GLY A 244 -3.83 13.46 20.48
N ALA A 245 -4.44 14.48 19.90
CA ALA A 245 -4.63 14.53 18.45
C ALA A 245 -3.28 14.75 17.74
N PHE A 246 -3.13 14.22 16.53
CA PHE A 246 -1.94 14.44 15.71
C PHE A 246 -2.26 14.47 14.22
N VAL A 247 -1.33 15.09 13.48
CA VAL A 247 -1.28 15.11 12.02
C VAL A 247 0.09 14.59 11.60
N ARG A 248 0.13 13.68 10.63
CA ARG A 248 1.39 13.15 10.08
C ARG A 248 1.41 13.33 8.57
N GLY A 249 2.49 13.91 8.07
CA GLY A 249 2.80 13.96 6.65
C GLY A 249 3.99 13.04 6.35
N GLN A 250 3.87 12.24 5.30
CA GLN A 250 4.93 11.35 4.85
C GLN A 250 5.07 11.44 3.33
N TYR A 251 6.31 11.39 2.85
CA TYR A 251 6.66 11.34 1.45
C TYR A 251 7.46 10.08 1.15
N TYR A 252 7.04 9.34 0.12
CA TYR A 252 7.71 8.17 -0.42
C TYR A 252 8.58 8.60 -1.57
N LEU A 253 9.86 8.28 -1.47
CA LEU A 253 10.85 8.60 -2.47
C LEU A 253 10.72 7.58 -3.62
N PRO A 254 10.51 8.03 -4.87
CA PRO A 254 10.50 7.12 -6.00
C PRO A 254 11.90 6.50 -6.14
N LEU A 255 11.95 5.17 -6.19
CA LEU A 255 13.14 4.45 -6.62
C LEU A 255 13.04 4.28 -8.14
N ASN A 256 14.06 4.70 -8.89
CA ASN A 256 14.02 4.64 -10.35
C ASN A 256 13.89 3.18 -10.82
N HIS A 257 13.06 2.99 -11.86
CA HIS A 257 12.78 1.70 -12.51
C HIS A 257 14.06 0.92 -12.91
N ASP A 258 15.12 1.63 -13.31
CA ASP A 258 16.39 1.01 -13.73
C ASP A 258 17.21 0.38 -12.58
N GLN A 259 16.85 0.66 -11.33
CA GLN A 259 17.64 0.25 -10.16
C GLN A 259 17.18 -1.08 -9.55
N PHE A 260 16.03 -1.61 -9.95
CA PHE A 260 15.52 -2.90 -9.50
C PHE A 260 15.20 -3.81 -10.69
N TYR A 261 15.92 -4.94 -10.75
CA TYR A 261 15.90 -5.94 -11.84
C TYR A 261 14.57 -6.71 -12.00
N TRP A 262 13.48 -6.26 -11.37
CA TRP A 262 12.23 -7.02 -11.21
C TRP A 262 10.98 -6.31 -11.77
N GLY A 263 11.13 -5.35 -12.68
CA GLY A 263 9.99 -4.75 -13.38
C GLY A 263 9.05 -3.94 -12.47
N GLU A 264 9.60 -3.33 -11.42
CA GLU A 264 8.82 -2.55 -10.48
C GLU A 264 8.71 -1.09 -10.92
N VAL A 265 7.47 -0.61 -10.99
CA VAL A 265 7.14 0.80 -11.15
C VAL A 265 7.68 1.55 -9.94
N GLY A 266 8.47 2.59 -10.15
CA GLY A 266 8.93 3.47 -9.07
C GLY A 266 7.75 4.28 -8.51
N TRP A 267 7.32 4.00 -7.29
CA TRP A 267 6.19 4.72 -6.68
C TRP A 267 6.70 5.94 -5.90
N GLY A 268 6.42 7.13 -6.42
CA GLY A 268 6.47 8.36 -5.64
C GLY A 268 5.11 8.59 -4.98
N GLY A 269 5.07 9.10 -3.75
CA GLY A 269 3.78 9.32 -3.11
C GLY A 269 3.82 10.19 -1.87
N VAL A 270 2.64 10.67 -1.47
CA VAL A 270 2.41 11.39 -0.21
C VAL A 270 1.37 10.64 0.60
N ALA A 271 1.55 10.63 1.91
CA ALA A 271 0.53 10.15 2.84
C ALA A 271 0.25 11.21 3.90
N PHE A 272 -1.04 11.43 4.16
CA PHE A 272 -1.54 12.32 5.19
C PHE A 272 -2.36 11.51 6.19
N THR A 273 -1.93 11.50 7.45
CA THR A 273 -2.61 10.80 8.54
C THR A 273 -3.18 11.81 9.52
N LEU A 274 -4.42 11.56 9.95
CA LEU A 274 -5.05 12.22 11.07
C LEU A 274 -5.37 11.16 12.12
N GLY A 275 -5.07 11.44 13.38
CA GLY A 275 -5.34 10.48 14.44
C GLY A 275 -5.48 11.11 15.81
N VAL A 276 -5.87 10.27 16.75
CA VAL A 276 -5.95 10.58 18.17
C VAL A 276 -5.34 9.45 18.97
N GLU A 277 -4.49 9.83 19.90
CA GLU A 277 -3.97 8.96 20.93
C GLU A 277 -4.82 9.08 22.20
N ILE A 278 -5.21 7.93 22.76
CA ILE A 278 -6.20 7.79 23.82
C ILE A 278 -5.56 7.15 25.05
N GLY A 279 -5.95 7.63 26.21
CA GLY A 279 -5.54 7.12 27.52
C GLY A 279 -4.58 8.07 28.25
N ASP A 280 -4.51 7.89 29.56
CA ASP A 280 -3.58 8.62 30.41
C ASP A 280 -2.17 8.05 30.20
N PRO A 281 -1.18 8.86 29.83
CA PRO A 281 0.21 8.40 29.69
C PRO A 281 0.80 7.90 31.02
N THR A 282 0.23 8.29 32.17
CA THR A 282 0.70 7.91 33.51
C THR A 282 0.10 6.62 34.05
N LEU A 283 -0.95 6.09 33.41
CA LEU A 283 -1.45 4.76 33.70
C LEU A 283 -0.47 3.74 33.10
N GLU A 284 0.64 3.50 33.81
CA GLU A 284 1.31 2.21 33.69
C GLU A 284 0.25 1.13 33.99
N PRO A 285 0.19 0.04 33.22
CA PRO A 285 -0.64 -1.09 33.60
C PRO A 285 -0.19 -1.46 35.02
N ASP A 286 -1.08 -1.29 36.00
CA ASP A 286 -0.81 -1.64 37.40
C ASP A 286 -0.02 -2.94 37.37
N GLU A 287 1.24 -2.91 37.87
CA GLU A 287 2.08 -4.10 37.90
C GLU A 287 1.19 -5.24 38.37
N PRO A 288 1.00 -6.32 37.57
CA PRO A 288 -0.01 -7.32 37.86
C PRO A 288 0.23 -7.73 39.29
N GLU A 289 -0.69 -7.33 40.18
CA GLU A 289 -0.46 -7.43 41.62
C GLU A 289 -0.01 -8.85 41.82
N VAL A 290 1.28 -9.03 42.17
CA VAL A 290 1.83 -10.37 42.29
C VAL A 290 1.10 -10.90 43.50
N ILE A 291 0.00 -11.63 43.23
CA ILE A 291 -0.77 -12.26 44.27
C ILE A 291 0.23 -13.23 44.87
N HIS A 292 0.85 -12.81 45.96
CA HIS A 292 1.66 -13.64 46.80
C HIS A 292 0.68 -14.68 47.34
N VAL A 293 0.49 -15.76 46.59
CA VAL A 293 -0.21 -16.93 47.06
C VAL A 293 0.62 -17.39 48.25
N PRO A 294 0.14 -17.22 49.50
CA PRO A 294 0.92 -17.64 50.64
C PRO A 294 1.21 -19.14 50.47
N PRO A 295 2.42 -19.61 50.79
CA PRO A 295 2.76 -21.01 50.66
C PRO A 295 1.69 -21.84 51.37
N ARG A 296 1.03 -22.74 50.63
CA ARG A 296 0.01 -23.64 51.19
C ARG A 296 0.66 -24.39 52.36
N ARG A 297 0.27 -24.03 53.59
CA ARG A 297 0.64 -24.75 54.80
C ARG A 297 0.13 -26.19 54.65
N GLY A 298 1.08 -27.12 54.54
CA GLY A 298 0.96 -28.56 54.73
C GLY A 298 -0.41 -29.18 54.44
N MET A 299 -0.60 -29.66 53.20
CA MET A 299 -1.51 -30.78 53.02
C MET A 299 -0.87 -32.02 53.68
N PRO A 300 -1.55 -32.67 54.64
CA PRO A 300 -1.10 -33.96 55.13
C PRO A 300 -1.13 -34.96 53.97
N LEU A 301 -0.01 -35.65 53.76
CA LEU A 301 0.07 -36.76 52.80
C LEU A 301 -0.93 -37.85 53.21
N PRO A 302 -1.72 -38.40 52.27
CA PRO A 302 -2.56 -39.55 52.53
C PRO A 302 -1.69 -40.78 52.84
N LYS A 303 -2.14 -41.56 53.83
CA LYS A 303 -1.55 -42.85 54.22
C LYS A 303 -1.89 -43.93 53.21
#